data_AF-A0A949ABZ7-F1
#
_entry.id   AF-A0A949ABZ7-F1
#
_cell.length_a   1.000
_cell.length_b   1.000
_cell.length_c   1.000
_cell.angle_alpha   90.00
_cell.angle_beta   90.00
_cell.angle_gamma   90.00
#
_symmetry.space_group_name_H-M   'P 1'
#
loop_
_entity.id
_entity.type
_entity.pdbx_description
1 polymer ?
#
loop_
_entity_poly.entity_id
_entity_poly.type
_entity_poly.pdbx_seq_one_letter_code
_entity_poly.pdbx_strand_id
1 'polypeptide(L)' 'MDKKFKTIGVFIIVSAVIWGAVILASSYALKGTGCYGKIQNILAGGVISHMILIWGPLALLFKKKENKPEEKV' A
#
# COMPACT_ATOMS: atom_id res chain seq x y z
N MET A 1 -22.93 3.58 6.37
CA MET A 1 -21.47 3.42 6.13
C MET A 1 -20.91 4.79 5.79
N ASP A 2 -20.23 5.44 6.73
CA ASP A 2 -19.83 6.85 6.64
C ASP A 2 -18.99 7.13 5.38
N LYS A 3 -19.29 8.22 4.67
CA LYS A 3 -18.61 8.65 3.43
C LYS A 3 -17.07 8.60 3.54
N LYS A 4 -16.52 8.80 4.74
CA LYS A 4 -15.09 8.73 5.05
C LYS A 4 -14.50 7.34 4.84
N PHE A 5 -15.17 6.27 5.28
CA PHE A 5 -14.68 4.89 5.09
C PHE A 5 -14.72 4.47 3.62
N LYS A 6 -15.76 4.89 2.89
CA LYS A 6 -15.87 4.64 1.44
C LYS A 6 -14.73 5.32 0.67
N THR A 7 -14.37 6.53 1.06
CA THR A 7 -13.26 7.30 0.45
C THR A 7 -11.92 6.61 0.71
N ILE A 8 -11.63 6.21 1.95
CA ILE A 8 -10.38 5.52 2.31
C ILE A 8 -10.25 4.19 1.55
N GLY A 9 -11.32 3.40 1.46
CA GLY A 9 -11.32 2.15 0.70
C GLY A 9 -10.99 2.34 -0.78
N VAL A 10 -11.49 3.41 -1.39
CA VAL A 10 -11.15 3.76 -2.79
C VAL A 10 -9.66 4.11 -2.91
N PHE A 11 -9.11 4.92 -2.01
CA PHE A 11 -7.68 5.26 -2.02
C PHE A 11 -6.78 4.03 -1.92
N ILE A 12 -7.14 3.07 -1.07
CA ILE A 12 -6.44 1.80 -0.92
C ILE A 12 -6.39 1.03 -2.24
N ILE A 13 -7.55 0.88 -2.90
CA ILE A 13 -7.66 0.12 -4.15
C ILE A 13 -6.86 0.79 -5.25
N VAL A 14 -6.98 2.12 -5.40
CA VAL A 14 -6.21 2.90 -6.38
C VAL A 14 -4.71 2.75 -6.14
N SER A 15 -4.27 2.82 -4.89
CA SER A 15 -2.85 2.61 -4.52
C SER A 15 -2.36 1.21 -4.91
N ALA A 16 -3.15 0.17 -4.69
CA ALA A 16 -2.79 -1.20 -5.05
C ALA A 16 -2.67 -1.38 -6.57
N VAL A 17 -3.60 -0.79 -7.34
CA VAL A 17 -3.56 -0.83 -8.80
C VAL A 17 -2.32 -0.11 -9.36
N ILE A 18 -1.98 1.06 -8.80
CA ILE A 18 -0.77 1.81 -9.20
C ILE A 18 0.48 0.97 -8.96
N TRP A 19 0.63 0.35 -7.79
CA TRP A 19 1.78 -0.52 -7.50
C TRP A 19 1.82 -1.75 -8.41
N GLY A 20 0.68 -2.37 -8.70
CA GLY A 20 0.60 -3.46 -9.67
C GLY A 20 1.08 -3.04 -11.07
N ALA A 21 0.66 -1.87 -11.54
CA ALA A 21 1.11 -1.32 -12.82
C ALA A 21 2.61 -1.02 -12.83
N VAL A 22 3.16 -0.45 -11.75
CA VAL A 22 4.60 -0.18 -11.60
C VAL A 22 5.42 -1.47 -11.67
N ILE A 23 4.95 -2.55 -11.04
CA ILE A 23 5.63 -3.84 -11.08
C ILE A 23 5.63 -4.41 -12.49
N LEU A 24 4.48 -4.44 -13.16
CA LEU A 24 4.36 -4.94 -14.52
C LEU A 24 5.19 -4.12 -15.51
N ALA A 25 5.17 -2.80 -15.40
CA ALA A 25 5.97 -1.91 -16.24
C ALA A 25 7.47 -2.10 -16.02
N SER A 26 7.89 -2.27 -14.76
CA SER A 26 9.29 -2.55 -14.41
C SER A 26 9.74 -3.89 -15.00
N SER A 27 8.93 -4.94 -14.85
CA SER A 27 9.19 -6.25 -15.45
C SER A 27 9.28 -6.19 -16.98
N TYR A 28 8.42 -5.40 -17.63
CA TYR A 28 8.45 -5.22 -19.08
C TYR A 28 9.68 -4.45 -19.55
N ALA A 29 10.03 -3.33 -18.89
CA ALA A 29 11.18 -2.51 -19.22
C ALA A 29 12.52 -3.26 -19.03
N LEU A 30 12.55 -4.22 -18.11
CA LEU A 30 13.74 -5.03 -17.82
C LEU A 30 13.81 -6.31 -18.61
N LYS A 31 12.79 -6.61 -19.42
CA LYS A 31 12.76 -7.79 -20.27
C LYS A 31 13.96 -7.76 -21.24
N GLY A 32 14.78 -8.79 -21.20
CA GLY A 32 16.01 -8.89 -22.00
C GLY A 32 17.25 -8.26 -21.35
N THR A 33 17.10 -7.60 -20.20
CA THR A 33 18.24 -7.18 -19.37
C THR A 33 18.53 -8.27 -18.33
N GLY A 34 19.79 -8.66 -18.16
CA GLY A 34 20.21 -9.61 -17.11
C GLY A 34 20.04 -9.09 -15.67
N CYS A 35 19.36 -7.96 -15.49
CA CYS A 35 19.24 -7.23 -14.23
C CYS A 35 17.98 -7.57 -13.43
N TYR A 36 17.16 -8.50 -13.91
CA TYR A 36 15.87 -8.86 -13.32
C TYR A 36 15.98 -9.17 -11.82
N GLY A 37 16.98 -9.97 -11.41
CA GLY A 37 17.17 -10.35 -10.01
C GLY A 37 17.52 -9.18 -9.08
N LYS A 38 18.34 -8.22 -9.54
CA LYS A 38 18.70 -7.05 -8.73
C LYS A 38 17.49 -6.13 -8.52
N ILE A 39 16.71 -5.91 -9.57
CA ILE A 39 15.59 -4.97 -9.49
C ILE A 39 14.39 -5.61 -8.81
N GLN A 40 14.16 -6.91 -8.99
CA GLN A 40 13.14 -7.63 -8.22
C GLN A 40 13.37 -7.47 -6.71
N ASN A 41 14.63 -7.56 -6.24
CA ASN A 41 14.94 -7.35 -4.82
C ASN A 41 14.67 -5.91 -4.36
N ILE A 42 15.05 -4.91 -5.16
CA ILE A 42 14.78 -3.50 -4.84
C ILE A 42 13.27 -3.23 -4.82
N LEU A 43 12.54 -3.77 -5.79
CA LEU A 43 11.10 -3.58 -5.94
C LEU A 43 10.34 -4.28 -4.82
N ALA A 44 10.72 -5.51 -4.48
CA ALA A 44 10.18 -6.23 -3.33
C ALA A 44 10.46 -5.49 -2.01
N GLY A 45 11.70 -5.01 -1.80
CA GLY A 45 12.04 -4.19 -0.64
C GLY A 45 11.24 -2.89 -0.57
N GLY A 46 11.04 -2.22 -1.70
CA GLY A 46 10.21 -1.02 -1.82
C GLY A 46 8.74 -1.27 -1.45
N VAL A 47 8.15 -2.35 -1.97
CA VAL A 47 6.75 -2.73 -1.67
C VAL A 47 6.61 -3.11 -0.19
N ILE A 48 7.51 -3.93 0.35
CA ILE A 48 7.47 -4.37 1.76
C ILE A 48 7.62 -3.17 2.70
N SER A 49 8.60 -2.30 2.46
CA SER A 49 8.81 -1.09 3.26
C SER A 49 7.63 -0.13 3.17
N HIS A 50 7.05 0.07 1.99
CA HIS A 50 5.85 0.88 1.80
C HIS A 50 4.65 0.31 2.56
N MET A 51 4.46 -1.01 2.53
CA MET A 51 3.44 -1.68 3.34
C MET A 51 3.66 -1.42 4.83
N ILE A 52 4.87 -1.66 5.36
CA ILE A 52 5.12 -1.52 6.79
C ILE A 52 4.97 -0.06 7.26
N LEU A 53 5.55 0.88 6.52
CA LEU A 53 5.60 2.29 6.91
C LEU A 53 4.27 3.01 6.78
N ILE A 54 3.47 2.71 5.76
CA ILE A 54 2.18 3.39 5.56
C ILE A 54 1.07 2.60 6.22
N TRP A 55 0.99 1.29 5.96
CA TRP A 55 -0.13 0.48 6.45
C TRP A 55 0.01 0.07 7.91
N GLY A 56 1.22 -0.07 8.44
CA GLY A 56 1.45 -0.38 9.85
C GLY A 56 0.84 0.67 10.79
N PRO A 57 1.24 1.95 10.72
CA PRO A 57 0.65 3.03 11.51
C PRO A 57 -0.84 3.21 11.23
N LEU A 58 -1.26 3.08 9.97
CA LEU A 58 -2.66 3.25 9.58
C LEU A 58 -3.57 2.15 10.20
N ALA A 59 -3.11 0.90 10.22
CA ALA A 59 -3.81 -0.20 10.88
C ALA A 59 -3.89 0.00 12.40
N LEU A 60 -2.83 0.51 13.02
CA LEU A 60 -2.85 0.87 14.45
C LEU A 60 -3.83 2.01 14.74
N LEU A 61 -3.90 3.02 13.87
CA LEU A 61 -4.87 4.11 13.99
C LEU A 61 -6.32 3.61 13.86
N PHE A 62 -6.59 2.69 12.94
CA PHE A 62 -7.92 2.07 12.82
C PHE A 62 -8.28 1.25 14.06
N LYS A 63 -7.36 0.42 14.57
CA LYS A 63 -7.57 -0.37 15.80
C LYS A 63 -7.80 0.52 17.03
N LYS A 64 -7.11 1.66 17.13
CA LYS A 64 -7.29 2.63 18.23
C LYS A 64 -8.64 3.33 18.16
N LYS A 65 -9.18 3.58 16.96
CA LYS A 65 -10.47 4.25 16.76
C LYS A 65 -11.66 3.38 17.15
N GLU A 66 -11.54 2.07 16.96
CA GLU A 66 -12.56 1.09 17.36
C GLU A 66 -12.68 0.94 18.88
N ASN A 67 -11.59 1.23 19.63
CA ASN A 67 -11.53 1.09 21.09
C ASN A 67 -11.78 2.40 21.87
N LYS A 68 -12.09 3.52 21.20
CA LYS A 68 -12.55 4.73 21.89
C LYS A 68 -14.08 4.75 21.88
N PRO A 69 -14.77 4.47 23.01
CA PRO A 69 -16.19 4.80 23.13
C PRO A 69 -16.34 6.31 22.89
N GLU A 70 -17.41 6.69 22.17
CA GLU A 70 -17.75 8.09 21.91
C GLU A 70 -17.71 8.90 23.21
N GLU A 71 -16.66 9.69 23.39
CA GLU A 71 -16.68 10.78 24.36
C GLU A 71 -17.56 11.86 23.75
N LYS A 72 -18.85 11.76 24.05
CA LYS A 72 -19.84 12.80 23.80
C LYS A 72 -19.46 14.02 24.64
N VAL A 73 -19.10 15.11 23.97
CA VAL A 73 -19.10 16.46 24.53
C VAL A 73 -20.24 17.23 23.89
#